data_AF-A0A353VZT2-F1
#
_entry.id   AF-A0A353VZT2-F1
#
_cell.length_a   1.000
_cell.length_b   1.000
_cell.length_c   1.000
_cell.angle_alpha   90.00
_cell.angle_beta   90.00
_cell.angle_gamma   90.00
#
_symmetry.space_group_name_H-M   'P 1'
#
loop_
_entity.id
_entity.type
_entity.pdbx_description
1 polymer ?
#
loop_
_entity_poly.entity_id
_entity_poly.type
_entity_poly.pdbx_seq_one_letter_code
_entity_poly.pdbx_strand_id
1 'polypeptide(L)'
;MWVKKYSGIPSFIHDVQRIVYYIEKIKVNGVLERYFRPEGKPAQKIKAIPVETNKLRLYAIRLSNNILILGNGGHKKTKTYNEDPVLNECVEHLVQLSFILQLKIDAGVLKLEHNELIGDLSFYFKKQ
;
A
#
# COMPACT_ATOMS: atom_id res chain seq x y z
N MET A 1 3.13 -13.87 -4.80
CA MET A 1 3.08 -12.74 -3.84
C MET A 1 4.49 -12.46 -3.35
N TRP A 2 4.96 -11.21 -3.43
CA TRP A 2 6.34 -10.82 -3.11
C TRP A 2 6.79 -11.24 -1.70
N VAL A 3 5.87 -11.27 -0.73
CA VAL A 3 6.14 -11.73 0.65
C VAL A 3 6.71 -13.16 0.67
N LYS A 4 6.20 -14.07 -0.16
CA LYS A 4 6.71 -15.46 -0.27
C LYS A 4 8.16 -15.53 -0.76
N LYS A 5 8.57 -14.55 -1.58
CA LYS A 5 9.96 -14.46 -2.08
C LYS A 5 10.93 -14.18 -0.94
N TYR A 6 10.52 -13.36 0.04
CA TYR A 6 11.39 -12.94 1.14
C TYR A 6 11.22 -13.77 2.41
N SER A 7 10.09 -14.45 2.59
CA SER A 7 9.85 -15.30 3.78
C SER A 7 10.81 -16.50 3.89
N GLY A 8 11.37 -16.96 2.77
CA GLY A 8 12.36 -18.05 2.74
C GLY A 8 13.81 -17.59 2.95
N ILE A 9 14.06 -16.29 3.10
CA ILE A 9 15.42 -15.74 3.20
C ILE A 9 15.68 -15.33 4.66
N PRO A 10 16.62 -15.97 5.39
CA PRO A 10 16.82 -15.74 6.82
C PRO A 10 17.02 -14.26 7.21
N SER A 11 17.73 -13.51 6.37
CA SER A 11 18.04 -12.09 6.62
C SER A 11 16.84 -11.14 6.52
N PHE A 12 15.68 -11.62 6.07
CA PHE A 12 14.44 -10.84 5.92
C PHE A 12 13.28 -11.35 6.78
N ILE A 13 13.46 -12.43 7.56
CA ILE A 13 12.37 -13.01 8.37
C ILE A 13 11.80 -11.98 9.35
N HIS A 14 12.67 -11.22 10.02
CA HIS A 14 12.24 -10.17 10.94
C HIS A 14 11.47 -9.04 10.24
N ASP A 15 11.91 -8.62 9.05
CA ASP A 15 11.19 -7.63 8.26
C ASP A 15 9.79 -8.11 7.87
N VAL A 16 9.66 -9.36 7.43
CA VAL A 16 8.37 -9.97 7.07
C VAL A 16 7.46 -10.06 8.30
N GLN A 17 7.97 -10.55 9.43
CA GLN A 17 7.23 -10.62 10.68
C GLN A 17 6.74 -9.24 11.12
N ARG A 18 7.56 -8.19 10.94
CA ARG A 18 7.15 -6.83 11.28
C ARG A 18 6.00 -6.35 10.41
N ILE A 19 6.04 -6.60 9.10
CA ILE A 19 4.95 -6.23 8.18
C ILE A 19 3.66 -6.94 8.59
N VAL A 20 3.72 -8.25 8.88
CA VAL A 20 2.56 -9.03 9.35
C VAL A 20 2.01 -8.45 10.65
N TYR A 21 2.88 -8.13 11.62
CA TYR A 21 2.46 -7.49 12.87
C TYR A 21 1.69 -6.18 12.64
N TYR A 22 2.15 -5.32 11.73
CA TYR A 22 1.44 -4.08 11.40
C TYR A 22 0.07 -4.34 10.75
N ILE A 23 -0.01 -5.30 9.83
CA ILE A 23 -1.26 -5.68 9.18
C ILE A 23 -2.26 -6.17 10.24
N GLU A 24 -1.84 -7.03 11.17
CA GLU A 24 -2.70 -7.51 12.26
C GLU A 24 -3.15 -6.37 13.18
N LYS A 25 -2.26 -5.43 13.51
CA LYS A 25 -2.64 -4.24 14.30
C LYS A 25 -3.62 -3.34 13.57
N ILE A 26 -3.48 -3.15 12.25
CA ILE A 26 -4.42 -2.37 11.44
C ILE A 26 -5.78 -3.08 11.36
N LYS A 27 -5.78 -4.40 11.18
CA LYS A 27 -7.00 -5.21 11.13
C LYS A 27 -7.82 -5.09 12.41
N VAL A 28 -7.17 -5.05 13.57
CA VAL A 28 -7.84 -4.93 14.88
C VAL A 28 -8.25 -3.49 15.21
N ASN A 29 -7.39 -2.51 14.94
CA ASN A 29 -7.56 -1.15 15.44
C ASN A 29 -8.06 -0.16 14.38
N GLY A 30 -8.27 -0.62 13.14
CA GLY A 30 -8.54 0.24 12.00
C GLY A 30 -7.27 0.81 11.35
N VAL A 31 -7.49 1.48 10.23
CA VAL A 31 -6.50 1.97 9.28
C VAL A 31 -6.02 3.38 9.66
N LEU A 32 -5.45 3.50 10.86
CA LEU A 32 -5.08 4.77 11.45
C LEU A 32 -3.71 5.26 10.96
N GLU A 33 -3.58 6.57 10.76
CA GLU A 33 -2.38 7.21 10.16
C GLU A 33 -1.06 6.85 10.84
N ARG A 34 -1.07 6.65 12.17
CA ARG A 34 0.10 6.26 12.97
C ARG A 34 0.77 4.94 12.55
N TYR A 35 0.06 4.09 11.80
CA TYR A 35 0.60 2.81 11.34
C TYR A 35 1.40 2.91 10.03
N PHE A 36 1.46 4.10 9.44
CA PHE A 36 2.06 4.31 8.14
C PHE A 36 3.24 5.27 8.22
N ARG A 37 4.25 4.98 7.39
CA ARG A 37 5.33 5.93 7.15
C ARG A 37 4.82 7.08 6.27
N PRO A 38 5.19 8.34 6.54
CA PRO A 38 4.99 9.43 5.59
C PRO A 38 5.90 9.22 4.36
N GLU A 39 5.31 8.79 3.25
CA GLU A 39 5.97 8.55 1.97
C GLU A 39 5.06 9.04 0.83
N GLY A 40 5.62 9.54 -0.26
CA GLY A 40 4.87 10.05 -1.42
C GLY A 40 4.22 11.42 -1.21
N LYS A 41 3.39 11.85 -2.18
CA LYS A 41 2.64 13.12 -2.08
C LYS A 41 1.34 12.90 -1.29
N PRO A 42 0.97 13.77 -0.32
CA PRO A 42 -0.23 13.59 0.50
C PRO A 42 -1.52 13.35 -0.30
N ALA A 43 -1.66 14.01 -1.46
CA ALA A 43 -2.84 13.87 -2.33
C ALA A 43 -3.01 12.45 -2.92
N GLN A 44 -1.95 11.64 -2.99
CA GLN A 44 -1.96 10.33 -3.64
C GLN A 44 -2.39 9.20 -2.70
N LYS A 45 -2.63 9.47 -1.40
CA LYS A 45 -3.06 8.49 -0.39
C LYS A 45 -2.18 7.22 -0.27
N ILE A 46 -0.98 7.26 -0.86
CA ILE A 46 0.00 6.17 -0.79
C ILE A 46 0.62 6.15 0.59
N LYS A 47 0.76 4.95 1.14
CA LYS A 47 1.36 4.70 2.44
C LYS A 47 2.33 3.54 2.35
N ALA A 48 3.29 3.51 3.26
CA ALA A 48 4.22 2.40 3.40
C ALA A 48 4.20 1.81 4.82
N ILE A 49 4.36 0.49 4.91
CA ILE A 49 4.46 -0.29 6.15
C ILE A 49 5.78 -1.10 6.09
N PRO A 50 6.54 -1.21 7.18
CA PRO A 50 6.28 -0.66 8.51
C PRO A 50 6.82 0.77 8.68
N VAL A 51 6.46 1.41 9.80
CA VAL A 51 6.90 2.77 10.14
C VAL A 51 8.41 2.79 10.41
N GLU A 52 8.97 1.72 10.98
CA GLU A 52 10.39 1.66 11.31
C GLU A 52 11.30 1.52 10.08
N THR A 53 12.60 1.76 10.29
CA THR A 53 13.64 1.59 9.26
C THR A 53 13.94 0.10 9.07
N ASN A 54 13.17 -0.52 8.18
CA ASN A 54 13.32 -1.91 7.76
C ASN A 54 13.77 -1.99 6.30
N LYS A 55 14.35 -3.13 5.94
CA LYS A 55 14.78 -3.43 4.57
C LYS A 55 13.58 -3.67 3.67
N LEU A 56 12.51 -4.30 4.18
CA LEU A 56 11.30 -4.51 3.39
C LEU A 56 10.27 -3.41 3.58
N ARG A 57 9.56 -3.09 2.51
CA ARG A 57 8.42 -2.17 2.50
C ARG A 57 7.24 -2.79 1.80
N LEU A 58 6.06 -2.67 2.39
CA LEU A 58 4.77 -2.90 1.76
C LEU A 58 4.11 -1.56 1.46
N TYR A 59 3.77 -1.30 0.21
CA TYR A 59 3.02 -0.11 -0.19
C TYR A 59 1.52 -0.40 -0.23
N ALA A 60 0.72 0.59 0.12
CA ALA A 60 -0.72 0.48 0.20
C ALA A 60 -1.41 1.81 -0.11
N ILE A 61 -2.69 1.77 -0.45
CA ILE A 61 -3.56 2.95 -0.58
C ILE A 61 -4.47 3.01 0.64
N ARG A 62 -4.42 4.13 1.37
CA ARG A 62 -5.24 4.34 2.55
C ARG A 62 -6.47 5.19 2.20
N LEU A 63 -7.60 4.54 1.92
CA LEU A 63 -8.82 5.24 1.48
C LEU A 63 -9.55 5.92 2.64
N SER A 64 -9.68 5.25 3.78
CA SER A 64 -10.35 5.77 4.98
C SER A 64 -9.74 5.19 6.25
N ASN A 65 -10.30 5.50 7.42
CA ASN A 65 -9.91 4.85 8.68
C ASN A 65 -10.30 3.36 8.73
N ASN A 66 -11.06 2.86 7.75
CA ASN A 66 -11.59 1.50 7.75
C ASN A 66 -11.19 0.70 6.51
N ILE A 67 -10.70 1.36 5.46
CA ILE A 67 -10.38 0.71 4.17
C ILE A 67 -8.92 0.95 3.81
N LEU A 68 -8.20 -0.16 3.66
CA LEU A 68 -6.81 -0.22 3.19
C LEU A 68 -6.74 -1.16 1.99
N ILE A 69 -6.13 -0.71 0.90
CA ILE A 69 -5.83 -1.55 -0.26
C ILE A 69 -4.34 -1.90 -0.20
N LEU A 70 -4.04 -3.18 0.00
CA LEU A 70 -2.66 -3.67 0.03
C LEU A 70 -2.11 -3.80 -1.39
N GLY A 71 -0.99 -3.15 -1.63
CA GLY A 71 -0.27 -3.21 -2.89
C GLY A 71 0.88 -4.21 -2.86
N ASN A 72 1.87 -3.91 -3.69
CA ASN A 72 3.11 -4.67 -3.75
C ASN A 72 4.17 -4.07 -2.81
N GLY A 73 5.32 -4.72 -2.74
CA GLY A 73 6.41 -4.31 -1.88
C GLY A 73 7.73 -4.91 -2.32
N GLY A 74 8.77 -4.64 -1.55
CA GLY A 74 10.08 -5.19 -1.83
C GLY A 74 11.17 -4.70 -0.90
N HIS A 75 12.38 -5.14 -1.20
CA HIS A 75 13.59 -4.72 -0.51
C HIS A 75 14.02 -3.34 -0.99
N LYS A 76 14.00 -2.36 -0.09
CA LYS A 76 14.47 -1.00 -0.33
C LYS A 76 15.97 -0.91 -0.13
N LYS A 77 16.71 -0.69 -1.23
CA LYS A 77 18.17 -0.56 -1.23
C LYS A 77 18.66 0.89 -1.23
N THR A 78 17.74 1.82 -1.51
CA THR A 78 18.03 3.22 -1.84
C THR A 78 17.49 4.18 -0.79
N LYS A 79 17.81 5.48 -0.89
CA LYS A 79 17.31 6.48 0.07
C LYS A 79 15.85 6.80 -0.17
N THR A 80 15.43 6.88 -1.43
CA THR A 80 14.03 7.08 -1.83
C THR A 80 13.54 5.90 -2.68
N TYR A 81 12.24 5.62 -2.66
CA TYR A 81 11.72 4.51 -3.46
C TYR A 81 11.80 4.77 -4.97
N ASN A 82 11.80 6.04 -5.39
CA ASN A 82 11.90 6.44 -6.80
C ASN A 82 13.23 6.02 -7.45
N GLU A 83 14.28 5.87 -6.63
CA GLU A 83 15.61 5.43 -7.09
C GLU A 83 15.68 3.91 -7.34
N ASP A 84 14.73 3.13 -6.80
CA ASP A 84 14.65 1.69 -7.03
C ASP A 84 13.58 1.44 -8.10
N PRO A 85 13.93 0.94 -9.30
CA PRO A 85 12.98 0.82 -10.41
C PRO A 85 11.82 -0.13 -10.08
N VAL A 86 12.06 -1.17 -9.27
CA VAL A 86 11.02 -2.13 -8.88
C VAL A 86 10.05 -1.49 -7.90
N LEU A 87 10.57 -0.79 -6.89
CA LEU A 87 9.72 -0.09 -5.93
C LEU A 87 8.99 1.10 -6.56
N ASN A 88 9.64 1.81 -7.48
CA ASN A 88 9.03 2.90 -8.22
C ASN A 88 7.85 2.41 -9.06
N GLU A 89 8.03 1.34 -9.84
CA GLU A 89 6.95 0.72 -10.61
C GLU A 89 5.78 0.28 -9.70
N CYS A 90 6.09 -0.32 -8.55
CA CYS A 90 5.07 -0.71 -7.57
C CYS A 90 4.25 0.50 -7.09
N VAL A 91 4.91 1.63 -6.81
CA VAL A 91 4.24 2.85 -6.35
C VAL A 91 3.47 3.53 -7.47
N GLU A 92 4.02 3.58 -8.69
CA GLU A 92 3.34 4.13 -9.88
C GLU A 92 2.00 3.42 -10.15
N HIS A 93 1.96 2.09 -10.10
CA HIS A 93 0.71 1.34 -10.23
C HIS A 93 -0.32 1.70 -9.15
N LEU A 94 0.12 1.90 -7.90
CA LEU A 94 -0.78 2.32 -6.82
C LEU A 94 -1.24 3.78 -6.98
N VAL A 95 -0.40 4.65 -7.50
CA VAL A 95 -0.76 6.05 -7.79
C VAL A 95 -1.85 6.09 -8.87
N GLN A 96 -1.67 5.33 -9.96
CA GLN A 96 -2.67 5.22 -11.02
C GLN A 96 -4.00 4.66 -10.49
N LEU A 97 -3.94 3.60 -9.69
CA LEU A 97 -5.14 3.03 -9.06
C LEU A 97 -5.80 4.01 -8.10
N SER A 98 -5.03 4.71 -7.26
CA SER A 98 -5.56 5.71 -6.33
C SER A 98 -6.26 6.86 -7.06
N PHE A 99 -5.74 7.28 -8.21
CA PHE A 99 -6.36 8.29 -9.04
C PHE A 99 -7.72 7.82 -9.59
N ILE A 100 -7.78 6.61 -10.16
CA ILE A 100 -9.02 6.04 -10.69
C ILE A 100 -10.06 5.83 -9.58
N LEU A 101 -9.63 5.34 -8.42
CA LEU A 101 -10.48 5.20 -7.23
C LEU A 101 -11.10 6.53 -6.85
N GLN A 102 -10.30 7.59 -6.77
CA GLN A 102 -10.79 8.92 -6.41
C GLN A 102 -11.83 9.43 -7.43
N LEU A 103 -11.55 9.31 -8.73
CA LEU A 103 -12.50 9.69 -9.78
C LEU A 103 -13.83 8.94 -9.68
N LYS A 104 -13.79 7.62 -9.44
CA LYS A 104 -14.99 6.81 -9.30
C LYS A 104 -15.78 7.14 -8.04
N ILE A 105 -15.11 7.49 -6.95
CA ILE A 105 -15.74 7.94 -5.70
C ILE A 105 -16.43 9.29 -5.92
N ASP A 106 -15.73 10.25 -6.54
CA ASP A 106 -16.25 11.59 -6.79
C ASP A 106 -17.43 11.58 -7.76
N ALA A 107 -17.43 10.65 -8.73
CA ALA A 107 -18.55 10.42 -9.64
C ALA A 107 -19.72 9.62 -9.01
N GLY A 108 -19.58 9.13 -7.77
CA GLY A 108 -20.59 8.32 -7.09
C GLY A 108 -20.73 6.88 -7.61
N VAL A 109 -19.84 6.46 -8.52
CA VAL A 109 -19.76 5.09 -9.06
C VAL A 109 -19.26 4.11 -8.01
N LEU A 110 -18.34 4.57 -7.15
CA LEU A 110 -17.89 3.86 -5.97
C LEU A 110 -18.35 4.59 -4.71
N LYS A 111 -18.76 3.83 -3.71
CA LYS A 111 -19.15 4.34 -2.39
C LYS A 111 -18.37 3.60 -1.30
N LEU A 112 -17.99 4.35 -0.27
CA LEU A 112 -17.38 3.80 0.93
C LEU A 112 -18.45 3.74 2.00
N GLU A 113 -18.84 2.54 2.39
CA GLU A 113 -19.81 2.33 3.46
C GLU A 113 -19.16 1.47 4.54
N HIS A 114 -19.00 2.03 5.74
CA HIS A 114 -18.32 1.38 6.87
C HIS A 114 -16.91 0.87 6.52
N ASN A 115 -16.78 -0.42 6.24
CA ASN A 115 -15.57 -1.16 5.89
C ASN A 115 -15.62 -1.77 4.48
N GLU A 116 -16.62 -1.38 3.67
CA GLU A 116 -16.84 -1.92 2.33
C GLU A 116 -16.71 -0.85 1.25
N LEU A 117 -16.23 -1.29 0.09
CA LEU A 117 -16.17 -0.50 -1.13
C LEU A 117 -17.20 -1.06 -2.10
N ILE A 118 -18.29 -0.32 -2.33
CA ILE A 118 -19.47 -0.76 -3.07
C ILE A 118 -19.52 -0.07 -4.43
N GLY A 119 -19.89 -0.80 -5.47
CA GLY A 119 -20.04 -0.29 -6.84
C GLY A 119 -19.20 -1.03 -7.87
N ASP A 120 -18.85 -0.35 -8.98
CA ASP A 120 -18.04 -0.95 -10.05
C ASP A 120 -16.53 -0.97 -9.70
N LEU A 121 -16.04 -2.15 -9.31
CA LEU A 121 -14.63 -2.42 -8.98
C LEU A 121 -13.79 -2.86 -10.19
N SER A 122 -14.26 -2.59 -11.42
CA SER A 122 -13.47 -2.84 -12.62
C SER A 122 -12.43 -1.74 -12.81
N PHE A 123 -11.15 -2.11 -12.87
CA PHE A 123 -10.04 -1.19 -13.10
C PHE A 123 -9.27 -1.63 -14.34
N TYR A 124 -9.01 -0.68 -15.24
CA TYR A 124 -8.27 -0.93 -16.48
C TYR A 124 -7.02 -0.08 -16.47
N PHE A 125 -5.86 -0.74 -16.53
CA PHE A 125 -4.59 -0.06 -16.75
C PHE A 125 -4.35 0.04 -18.24
N LYS A 126 -4.15 1.26 -18.75
CA LYS A 126 -3.61 1.42 -20.10
C LYS A 126 -2.16 0.96 -20.05
N LYS A 127 -1.84 -0.19 -20.68
CA LYS A 127 -0.45 -0.49 -21.03
C LYS A 127 0.02 0.63 -21.97
N GLN A 128 1.07 1.35 -21.56
CA GLN A 128 1.82 2.21 -22.45
C GLN A 128 2.61 1.37 -23.44
#